data_AF-C7YNU0-F1
#
_entry.id   AF-C7YNU0-F1
#
_cell.length_a   1.000
_cell.length_b   1.000
_cell.length_c   1.000
_cell.angle_alpha   90.00
_cell.angle_beta   90.00
_cell.angle_gamma   90.00
#
_symmetry.space_group_name_H-M   'P 1'
#
loop_
_entity.id
_entity.type
_entity.pdbx_description
1 polymer ?
#
loop_
_entity_poly.entity_id
_entity_poly.type
_entity_poly.pdbx_seq_one_letter_code
_entity_poly.pdbx_strand_id
1 'polypeptide(L)'
;MAPVDRVDHNVLEQQLKDVIQDLYQIMVQVATYDSVGRPSKEVLSNEMYEPLTLSTLCDQLTRPSKTLSQSLRTVHISASPPNNLPSVPPELLEYVEHGRNPDIYTREFVELVRRGNQLMRGKRHAFETFRDTLAENMTTAMPELRDDVAQVVEATGGVPPGKKTEQ
;
A
#
# COMPACT_ATOMS: atom_id res chain seq x y z
N MET A 1 4.33 2.34 -19.93
CA MET A 1 4.48 2.10 -18.48
C MET A 1 5.89 2.56 -18.12
N ALA A 2 6.03 3.49 -17.16
CA ALA A 2 7.35 3.96 -16.75
C ALA A 2 8.12 2.82 -16.05
N PRO A 3 9.44 2.69 -16.25
CA PRO A 3 10.23 1.71 -15.52
C PRO A 3 10.26 2.14 -14.05
N VAL A 4 9.75 1.29 -13.17
CA VAL A 4 9.92 1.46 -11.73
C VAL A 4 11.35 1.01 -11.43
N ASP A 5 12.22 1.95 -11.04
CA ASP A 5 13.54 1.63 -10.51
C ASP A 5 13.34 0.62 -9.38
N ARG A 6 13.80 -0.60 -9.62
CA ARG A 6 13.66 -1.69 -8.67
C ARG A 6 14.67 -1.45 -7.57
N VAL A 7 14.26 -0.77 -6.51
CA VAL A 7 14.92 -0.90 -5.21
C VAL A 7 15.09 -2.40 -4.97
N ASP A 8 16.28 -2.86 -4.56
CA ASP A 8 16.52 -4.28 -4.28
C ASP A 8 15.79 -4.66 -2.98
N HIS A 9 14.50 -5.01 -3.11
CA HIS A 9 13.61 -5.34 -1.98
C HIS A 9 14.17 -6.50 -1.14
N ASN A 10 14.88 -7.43 -1.77
CA ASN A 10 15.54 -8.56 -1.10
C ASN A 10 16.63 -8.09 -0.13
N VAL A 11 17.37 -7.03 -0.46
CA VAL A 11 18.42 -6.49 0.39
C VAL A 11 17.80 -5.80 1.60
N LEU A 12 16.75 -5.00 1.40
CA LEU A 12 16.02 -4.36 2.49
C LEU A 12 15.36 -5.38 3.42
N GLU A 13 14.75 -6.44 2.85
CA GLU A 13 14.16 -7.54 3.62
C GLU A 13 15.22 -8.25 4.47
N GLN A 14 16.40 -8.53 3.90
CA GLN A 14 17.50 -9.15 4.64
C GLN A 14 17.98 -8.25 5.78
N GLN A 15 18.17 -6.96 5.53
CA GLN A 15 18.57 -6.00 6.56
C GLN A 15 17.52 -5.90 7.69
N LEU A 16 16.23 -5.96 7.37
CA LEU A 16 15.16 -5.98 8.37
C LEU A 16 15.20 -7.27 9.22
N LYS A 17 15.46 -8.42 8.59
CA LYS A 17 15.66 -9.69 9.33
C LYS A 17 16.86 -9.62 10.26
N ASP A 18 17.96 -9.04 9.81
CA ASP A 18 19.17 -8.87 10.61
C ASP A 18 18.89 -7.99 11.83
N VAL A 19 18.14 -6.88 11.68
CA VAL A 19 17.69 -6.02 12.80
C VAL A 19 16.84 -6.79 13.80
N ILE A 20 15.87 -7.59 13.34
CA ILE A 20 15.02 -8.40 14.23
C ILE A 20 15.86 -9.45 14.97
N GLN A 21 16.82 -10.06 14.29
CA GLN A 21 17.75 -11.01 14.89
C GLN A 21 18.64 -10.35 15.94
N ASP A 22 19.15 -9.15 15.68
CA ASP A 22 19.91 -8.35 16.65
C ASP A 22 19.07 -8.06 17.91
N LEU A 23 17.81 -7.64 17.75
CA LEU A 23 16.88 -7.38 18.86
C LEU A 23 16.60 -8.65 19.69
N TYR A 24 16.39 -9.79 19.03
CA TYR A 24 16.19 -11.06 19.70
C TYR A 24 17.44 -11.49 20.48
N GLN A 25 18.63 -11.33 19.89
CA GLN A 25 19.89 -11.65 20.53
C GLN A 25 20.14 -10.78 21.76
N ILE A 26 19.84 -9.48 21.69
CA ILE A 26 19.89 -8.58 22.85
C ILE A 26 18.96 -9.08 23.95
N MET A 27 17.70 -9.37 23.62
CA MET A 27 16.71 -9.85 24.59
C MET A 27 17.19 -11.11 25.32
N VAL A 28 17.73 -12.11 24.58
CA VAL A 28 18.25 -13.35 25.18
C VAL A 28 19.47 -13.09 26.06
N GLN A 29 20.41 -12.24 25.61
CA GLN A 29 21.60 -11.92 26.39
C GLN A 29 21.29 -11.14 27.67
N VAL A 30 20.35 -10.20 27.61
CA VAL A 30 19.88 -9.46 28.79
C VAL A 30 19.18 -10.40 29.78
N ALA A 31 18.25 -11.22 29.30
CA ALA A 31 17.52 -12.18 30.15
C ALA A 31 18.46 -13.19 30.83
N THR A 32 19.46 -13.70 30.10
CA THR A 32 20.47 -14.61 30.66
C THR A 32 21.36 -13.89 31.67
N TYR A 33 21.81 -12.67 31.40
CA TYR A 33 22.67 -11.91 32.32
C TYR A 33 21.95 -11.55 33.63
N ASP A 34 20.68 -11.15 33.55
CA ASP A 34 19.85 -10.87 34.72
C ASP A 34 19.55 -12.14 35.52
N SER A 35 19.34 -13.28 34.85
CA SER A 35 19.13 -14.58 35.54
C SER A 35 20.34 -15.04 36.36
N VAL A 36 21.55 -14.57 36.02
CA VAL A 36 22.82 -14.85 36.72
C VAL A 36 23.06 -13.86 37.88
N GLY A 37 22.12 -12.95 38.15
CA GLY A 37 22.12 -12.09 39.34
C GLY A 37 22.95 -10.82 39.21
N ARG A 38 23.32 -10.40 38.00
CA ARG A 38 23.97 -9.11 37.73
C ARG A 38 22.98 -8.18 37.00
N PRO A 39 22.69 -6.96 37.50
CA PRO A 39 21.75 -6.08 36.84
C PRO A 39 22.33 -5.59 35.51
N SER A 40 21.82 -6.12 34.38
CA SER A 40 22.18 -5.69 33.03
C SER A 40 21.95 -4.18 32.83
N LYS A 41 20.94 -3.63 33.51
CA LYS A 41 20.55 -2.21 33.48
C LYS A 41 21.73 -1.25 33.73
N GLU A 42 22.59 -1.55 34.71
CA GLU A 42 23.71 -0.66 35.08
C GLU A 42 24.83 -0.68 34.04
N VAL A 43 25.10 -1.85 33.45
CA VAL A 43 26.10 -2.03 32.39
C VAL A 43 25.65 -1.33 31.11
N LEU A 44 24.37 -1.44 30.78
CA LEU A 44 23.79 -0.82 29.59
C LEU A 44 23.61 0.71 29.74
N SER A 45 23.29 1.22 30.94
CA SER A 45 23.12 2.66 31.17
C SER A 45 24.43 3.43 31.17
N ASN A 46 25.52 2.80 31.65
CA ASN A 46 26.82 3.46 31.77
C ASN A 46 27.48 3.77 30.40
N GLU A 47 27.07 3.10 29.33
CA GLU A 47 27.54 3.37 27.96
C GLU A 47 26.97 4.67 27.35
N MET A 48 25.87 5.23 27.88
CA MET A 48 25.31 6.48 27.33
C MET A 48 26.14 7.72 27.69
N TYR A 49 27.09 7.60 28.63
CA TYR A 49 27.86 8.72 29.15
C TYR A 49 29.40 8.59 29.06
N GLU A 50 30.00 7.41 28.84
CA GLU A 50 31.48 7.27 28.76
C GLU A 50 31.95 6.12 27.83
N PRO A 51 32.55 6.40 26.67
CA PRO A 51 33.02 5.37 25.73
C PRO A 51 34.40 4.77 26.06
N LEU A 52 35.02 5.08 27.21
CA LEU A 52 36.46 4.85 27.39
C LEU A 52 36.89 4.21 28.73
N THR A 53 36.32 3.08 29.15
CA THR A 53 37.03 2.20 30.12
C THR A 53 36.85 0.71 29.87
N LEU A 54 38.00 0.04 29.75
CA LEU A 54 38.25 -1.37 29.48
C LEU A 54 37.50 -2.33 30.42
N SER A 55 36.56 -3.11 29.87
CA SER A 55 36.35 -4.50 30.33
C SER A 55 35.89 -5.40 29.18
N THR A 56 36.59 -6.52 28.97
CA THR A 56 36.28 -7.54 27.95
C THR A 56 34.88 -8.18 28.14
N LEU A 57 34.27 -8.01 29.32
CA LEU A 57 32.92 -8.47 29.64
C LEU A 57 31.83 -7.41 29.33
N CYS A 58 32.11 -6.10 29.47
CA CYS A 58 31.27 -5.05 28.86
C CYS A 58 31.12 -5.30 27.37
N ASP A 59 32.23 -5.62 26.70
CA ASP A 59 32.26 -5.91 25.27
C ASP A 59 31.24 -6.98 24.85
N GLN A 60 30.97 -8.01 25.65
CA GLN A 60 30.00 -9.06 25.29
C GLN A 60 28.55 -8.57 25.31
N LEU A 61 28.18 -7.70 26.26
CA LEU A 61 26.83 -7.11 26.35
C LEU A 61 26.65 -5.90 25.42
N THR A 62 27.75 -5.21 25.09
CA THR A 62 27.73 -3.97 24.31
C THR A 62 27.83 -4.23 22.80
N ARG A 63 28.48 -5.32 22.37
CA ARG A 63 28.57 -5.71 20.94
C ARG A 63 27.22 -5.73 20.21
N PRO A 64 26.16 -6.38 20.73
CA PRO A 64 24.88 -6.45 20.03
C PRO A 64 24.20 -5.08 19.91
N SER A 65 24.34 -4.20 20.91
CA SER A 65 23.81 -2.82 20.86
C SER A 65 24.49 -1.97 19.77
N LYS A 66 25.82 -2.12 19.64
CA LYS A 66 26.61 -1.48 18.57
C LYS A 66 26.22 -2.04 17.19
N THR A 67 26.03 -3.36 17.07
CA THR A 67 25.55 -4.01 15.83
C THR A 67 24.16 -3.51 15.45
N LEU A 68 23.18 -3.54 16.38
CA LEU A 68 21.82 -3.05 16.14
C LEU A 68 21.80 -1.60 15.64
N SER A 69 22.60 -0.73 16.26
CA SER A 69 22.72 0.68 15.85
C SER A 69 23.24 0.83 14.42
N GLN A 70 24.16 -0.04 14.00
CA GLN A 70 24.68 -0.05 12.63
C GLN A 70 23.64 -0.62 11.65
N SER A 71 22.94 -1.70 12.02
CA SER A 71 21.86 -2.30 11.23
C SER A 71 20.72 -1.31 10.98
N LEU A 72 20.26 -0.58 12.01
CA LEU A 72 19.21 0.44 11.88
C LEU A 72 19.64 1.61 10.96
N ARG A 73 20.89 2.07 11.07
CA ARG A 73 21.41 3.11 10.16
C ARG A 73 21.47 2.63 8.72
N THR A 74 21.84 1.37 8.51
CA THR A 74 21.92 0.75 7.19
C THR A 74 20.53 0.69 6.55
N VAL A 75 19.53 0.23 7.30
CA VAL A 75 18.12 0.22 6.85
C VAL A 75 17.65 1.65 6.54
N HIS A 76 17.89 2.62 7.43
CA HIS A 76 17.50 4.00 7.19
C HIS A 76 18.10 4.55 5.89
N ILE A 77 19.40 4.35 5.64
CA ILE A 77 20.07 4.84 4.42
C ILE A 77 19.49 4.15 3.18
N SER A 78 19.26 2.83 3.25
CA SER A 78 18.71 2.05 2.13
C SER A 78 17.27 2.41 1.77
N ALA A 79 16.47 2.85 2.75
CA ALA A 79 15.09 3.28 2.63
C ALA A 79 14.93 4.79 2.41
N SER A 80 16.04 5.54 2.45
CA SER A 80 16.10 6.99 2.23
C SER A 80 16.48 7.33 0.78
N PRO A 81 16.21 8.57 0.32
CA PRO A 81 16.58 9.01 -1.02
C PRO A 81 18.08 8.78 -1.28
N PRO A 82 18.46 8.25 -2.47
CA PRO A 82 17.70 8.22 -3.73
C PRO A 82 16.76 7.03 -3.93
N ASN A 83 16.68 6.07 -3.00
CA ASN A 83 15.77 4.93 -3.11
C ASN A 83 14.35 5.32 -2.70
N ASN A 84 13.50 5.66 -3.68
CA ASN A 84 12.08 5.90 -3.42
C ASN A 84 11.35 4.56 -3.24
N LEU A 85 10.97 4.28 -2.00
CA LEU A 85 10.05 3.18 -1.70
C LEU A 85 8.68 3.43 -2.36
N PRO A 86 7.96 2.35 -2.72
CA PRO A 86 6.61 2.49 -3.24
C PRO A 86 5.68 3.13 -2.20
N SER A 87 4.80 4.02 -2.66
CA SER A 87 3.79 4.64 -1.79
C SER A 87 2.81 3.58 -1.29
N VAL A 88 2.67 3.46 0.03
CA VAL A 88 1.74 2.55 0.68
C VAL A 88 0.49 3.32 1.13
N PRO A 89 -0.72 2.88 0.74
CA PRO A 89 -1.98 3.45 1.24
C PRO A 89 -2.07 3.42 2.77
N PRO A 90 -2.63 4.46 3.42
CA PRO A 90 -2.74 4.51 4.88
C PRO A 90 -3.64 3.40 5.44
N GLU A 91 -4.65 2.95 4.69
CA GLU A 91 -5.52 1.86 5.15
C GLU A 91 -4.76 0.52 5.24
N LEU A 92 -3.72 0.32 4.40
CA LEU A 92 -2.86 -0.85 4.48
C LEU A 92 -1.98 -0.83 5.75
N LEU A 93 -1.57 0.35 6.21
CA LEU A 93 -0.83 0.50 7.47
C LEU A 93 -1.70 0.06 8.65
N GLU A 94 -2.98 0.47 8.66
CA GLU A 94 -3.94 0.07 9.69
C GLU A 94 -4.11 -1.46 9.75
N TYR A 95 -4.08 -2.17 8.62
CA TYR A 95 -4.14 -3.63 8.62
C TYR A 95 -2.92 -4.24 9.32
N VAL A 96 -1.73 -3.72 9.05
CA VAL A 96 -0.48 -4.20 9.67
C VAL A 96 -0.45 -3.88 11.17
N GLU A 97 -0.85 -2.67 11.57
CA GLU A 97 -0.90 -2.26 12.99
C GLU A 97 -1.84 -3.15 13.83
N HIS A 98 -2.96 -3.59 13.26
CA HIS A 98 -3.90 -4.50 13.92
C HIS A 98 -3.54 -5.98 13.76
N GLY A 99 -2.41 -6.31 13.11
CA GLY A 99 -1.99 -7.69 12.86
C GLY A 99 -2.87 -8.46 11.85
N ARG A 100 -3.62 -7.75 11.00
CA ARG A 100 -4.43 -8.32 9.91
C ARG A 100 -3.57 -8.55 8.67
N ASN A 101 -3.85 -9.60 7.91
CA ASN A 101 -3.14 -9.88 6.67
C ASN A 101 -3.41 -8.75 5.62
N PRO A 102 -2.40 -8.00 5.16
CA PRO A 102 -2.55 -6.94 4.16
C PRO A 102 -3.06 -7.44 2.80
N ASP A 103 -2.92 -8.73 2.47
CA ASP A 103 -3.48 -9.32 1.24
C ASP A 103 -5.02 -9.25 1.19
N ILE A 104 -5.66 -9.12 2.35
CA ILE A 104 -7.11 -8.98 2.42
C ILE A 104 -7.53 -7.62 1.85
N TYR A 105 -6.78 -6.55 2.12
CA TYR A 105 -7.06 -5.23 1.55
C TYR A 105 -6.94 -5.25 0.03
N THR A 106 -5.89 -5.86 -0.52
CA THR A 106 -5.69 -5.91 -1.97
C THR A 106 -6.81 -6.72 -2.65
N ARG A 107 -7.24 -7.81 -2.03
CA ARG A 107 -8.41 -8.58 -2.46
C ARG A 107 -9.69 -7.73 -2.42
N GLU A 108 -10.00 -7.11 -1.29
CA GLU A 108 -11.19 -6.26 -1.11
C GLU A 108 -11.20 -5.09 -2.10
N PHE A 109 -10.04 -4.49 -2.38
CA PHE A 109 -9.87 -3.43 -3.35
C PHE A 109 -10.20 -3.90 -4.78
N VAL A 110 -9.67 -5.04 -5.21
CA VAL A 110 -9.98 -5.61 -6.53
C VAL A 110 -11.48 -5.97 -6.64
N GLU A 111 -12.06 -6.54 -5.59
CA GLU A 111 -13.49 -6.84 -5.53
C GLU A 111 -14.34 -5.56 -5.62
N LEU A 112 -13.95 -4.49 -4.93
CA LEU A 112 -14.59 -3.18 -4.97
C LEU A 112 -14.51 -2.56 -6.37
N VAL A 113 -13.33 -2.55 -6.99
CA VAL A 113 -13.13 -2.02 -8.36
C VAL A 113 -13.97 -2.80 -9.37
N ARG A 114 -13.99 -4.14 -9.27
CA ARG A 114 -14.82 -4.98 -10.13
C ARG A 114 -16.31 -4.66 -9.97
N ARG A 115 -16.80 -4.60 -8.73
CA ARG A 115 -18.21 -4.29 -8.42
C ARG A 115 -18.56 -2.88 -8.92
N GLY A 116 -17.69 -1.90 -8.69
CA GLY A 116 -17.86 -0.53 -9.14
C GLY A 116 -17.93 -0.42 -10.66
N ASN A 117 -17.04 -1.09 -11.38
CA ASN A 117 -17.03 -1.11 -12.84
C ASN A 117 -18.33 -1.73 -13.39
N GLN A 118 -18.73 -2.89 -12.87
CA GLN A 118 -20.00 -3.53 -13.26
C GLN A 118 -21.20 -2.64 -12.99
N LEU A 119 -21.24 -1.98 -11.82
CA LEU A 119 -22.32 -1.05 -11.47
C LEU A 119 -22.36 0.13 -12.43
N MET A 120 -21.23 0.75 -12.74
CA MET A 120 -21.16 1.88 -13.67
C MET A 120 -21.58 1.47 -15.08
N ARG A 121 -21.14 0.29 -15.55
CA ARG A 121 -21.57 -0.27 -16.84
C ARG A 121 -23.08 -0.49 -16.86
N GLY A 122 -23.66 -1.04 -15.80
CA GLY A 122 -25.11 -1.24 -15.68
C GLY A 122 -25.89 0.08 -15.68
N LYS A 123 -25.42 1.09 -14.93
CA LYS A 123 -26.01 2.43 -14.94
C LYS A 123 -25.96 3.07 -16.32
N ARG A 124 -24.80 3.04 -16.98
CA ARG A 124 -24.64 3.55 -18.34
C ARG A 124 -25.64 2.89 -19.29
N HIS A 125 -25.74 1.57 -19.26
CA HIS A 125 -26.68 0.84 -20.10
C HIS A 125 -28.14 1.20 -19.81
N ALA A 126 -28.52 1.36 -18.54
CA ALA A 126 -29.86 1.79 -18.16
C ALA A 126 -30.19 3.20 -18.69
N PHE A 127 -29.22 4.13 -18.65
CA PHE A 127 -29.40 5.48 -19.22
C PHE A 127 -29.44 5.47 -20.75
N GLU A 128 -28.67 4.60 -21.42
CA GLU A 128 -28.77 4.39 -22.87
C GLU A 128 -30.17 3.90 -23.25
N THR A 129 -30.69 2.87 -22.59
CA THR A 129 -32.05 2.35 -22.84
C THR A 129 -33.12 3.40 -22.55
N PHE A 130 -32.98 4.14 -21.43
CA PHE A 130 -33.92 5.20 -21.09
C PHE A 130 -33.94 6.32 -22.13
N ARG A 131 -32.77 6.76 -22.60
CA ARG A 131 -32.64 7.74 -23.69
C ARG A 131 -33.35 7.25 -24.94
N ASP A 132 -33.10 6.02 -25.35
CA ASP A 132 -33.63 5.48 -26.61
C ASP A 132 -35.17 5.34 -26.55
N THR A 133 -35.71 4.81 -25.45
CA THR A 133 -37.17 4.72 -25.23
C THR A 133 -37.83 6.10 -25.14
N LEU A 134 -37.19 7.07 -24.47
CA LEU A 134 -37.71 8.42 -24.38
C LEU A 134 -37.74 9.10 -25.75
N ALA A 135 -36.67 8.96 -26.54
CA ALA A 135 -36.59 9.50 -27.89
C ALA A 135 -37.68 8.91 -28.81
N GLU A 136 -37.90 7.60 -28.76
CA GLU A 136 -38.99 6.94 -29.50
C GLU A 136 -40.38 7.49 -29.12
N ASN A 137 -40.65 7.62 -27.82
CA ASN A 137 -41.92 8.18 -27.34
C ASN A 137 -42.09 9.65 -27.75
N MET A 138 -41.04 10.48 -27.68
CA MET A 138 -41.08 11.88 -28.07
C MET A 138 -41.32 12.04 -29.58
N THR A 139 -40.64 11.26 -30.42
CA THR A 139 -40.81 11.31 -31.89
C THR A 139 -42.20 10.81 -32.35
N THR A 140 -42.85 9.98 -31.54
CA THR A 140 -44.22 9.49 -31.76
C THR A 140 -45.26 10.50 -31.31
N ALA A 141 -45.10 11.07 -30.11
CA ALA A 141 -46.07 12.01 -29.52
C ALA A 141 -45.97 13.44 -30.10
N MET A 142 -44.76 13.86 -30.50
CA MET A 142 -44.45 15.21 -31.00
C MET A 142 -43.62 15.12 -32.28
N PRO A 143 -44.27 14.92 -33.44
CA PRO A 143 -43.58 14.77 -34.71
C PRO A 143 -42.75 15.99 -35.12
N GLU A 144 -43.10 17.20 -34.68
CA GLU A 144 -42.34 18.42 -34.96
C GLU A 144 -40.94 18.45 -34.33
N LEU A 145 -40.70 17.66 -33.27
CA LEU A 145 -39.42 17.64 -32.55
C LEU A 145 -38.46 16.53 -33.03
N ARG A 146 -38.78 15.82 -34.13
CA ARG A 146 -38.00 14.65 -34.56
C ARG A 146 -36.54 14.95 -34.85
N ASP A 147 -36.29 16.05 -35.54
CA ASP A 147 -34.93 16.44 -35.95
C ASP A 147 -34.10 16.86 -34.72
N ASP A 148 -34.69 17.61 -33.79
CA ASP A 148 -34.05 18.02 -32.54
C ASP A 148 -33.74 16.80 -31.64
N VAL A 149 -34.70 15.88 -31.49
CA VAL A 149 -34.50 14.65 -30.72
C VAL A 149 -33.41 13.78 -31.34
N ALA A 150 -33.38 13.64 -32.68
CA ALA A 150 -32.34 12.90 -33.36
C ALA A 150 -30.95 13.52 -33.11
N GLN A 151 -30.84 14.86 -33.14
CA GLN A 151 -29.59 15.56 -32.85
C GLN A 151 -29.11 15.29 -31.42
N VAL A 152 -30.00 15.33 -30.42
CA VAL A 152 -29.66 15.07 -29.01
C VAL A 152 -29.23 13.61 -28.79
N VAL A 153 -29.91 12.65 -29.42
CA VAL A 153 -29.55 11.23 -29.32
C VAL A 153 -28.16 10.99 -29.92
N GLU A 154 -27.87 11.57 -31.09
CA GLU A 154 -26.57 11.46 -31.74
C GLU A 154 -25.46 12.13 -30.90
N ALA A 155 -25.71 13.33 -30.37
CA ALA A 155 -24.78 14.04 -29.49
C ALA A 155 -24.48 13.29 -28.17
N THR A 156 -25.41 12.46 -27.70
CA THR A 156 -25.24 11.60 -26.51
C THR A 156 -24.73 10.20 -26.85
N GLY A 157 -24.28 9.98 -28.09
CA GLY A 157 -23.67 8.72 -28.54
C GLY A 157 -24.67 7.59 -28.79
N GLY A 158 -25.94 7.92 -29.01
CA GLY A 158 -26.99 6.98 -29.40
C GLY A 158 -27.25 6.95 -30.90
N VAL A 159 -27.99 5.95 -31.35
CA VAL A 159 -28.44 5.86 -32.74
C VAL A 159 -29.85 6.45 -32.83
N PRO A 160 -30.09 7.47 -33.66
CA PRO A 160 -31.41 8.09 -33.76
C PRO A 160 -32.44 7.13 -34.39
N PRO A 161 -33.70 7.13 -33.90
CA PRO A 161 -34.75 6.27 -34.41
C PRO A 161 -35.04 6.59 -35.89
N GLY A 162 -34.81 5.62 -36.78
CA GLY A 162 -35.04 5.74 -38.22
C GLY A 162 -33.79 5.64 -39.10
N LYS A 163 -32.59 5.89 -38.55
CA LYS A 163 -31.32 5.54 -39.22
C LYS A 163 -30.97 4.10 -38.84
N LYS A 164 -31.53 3.11 -39.55
CA LYS A 164 -31.04 1.72 -39.43
C LYS A 164 -29.63 1.69 -40.02
N THR A 165 -28.65 1.38 -39.19
CA THR A 165 -27.29 1.04 -39.64
C THR A 165 -27.42 -0.18 -40.56
N GLU A 166 -27.20 0.00 -41.87
CA GLU A 166 -26.89 -1.11 -42.76
C GLU A 166 -25.61 -1.78 -42.22
N GLN A 167 -25.69 -3.10 -42.06
CA GLN A 167 -24.66 -3.95 -41.46
C GLN A 167 -23.34 -3.92 -42.24
#